data_AF-A0A846GHY5-F1
#
_entry.id   AF-A0A846GHY5-F1
#
_cell.length_a   1.000
_cell.length_b   1.000
_cell.length_c   1.000
_cell.angle_alpha   90.00
_cell.angle_beta   90.00
_cell.angle_gamma   90.00
#
_symmetry.space_group_name_H-M   'P 1'
#
loop_
_entity.id
_entity.type
_entity.pdbx_description
1 polymer ?
#
loop_
_entity_poly.entity_id
_entity_poly.type
_entity_poly.pdbx_seq_one_letter_code
_entity_poly.pdbx_strand_id
1 'polypeptide(L)'
;MTLNQGVAKALTGSVRSTGWRPVSTERERSCARKGIEKMRILVYEGQIENVPGYTNNSTRWIRGNNSVYNLVCSPTGGHIRVDLICFNPCDSSSRNILSEIKNLMNW
;
A
#
# COMPACT_ATOMS: atom_id res chain seq x y z
N MET A 1 -4.62 19.94 -26.16
CA MET A 1 -4.06 18.70 -25.56
C MET A 1 -4.80 18.50 -24.25
N THR A 2 -5.81 17.63 -24.21
CA THR A 2 -6.66 17.44 -23.03
C THR A 2 -5.96 16.46 -22.10
N LEU A 3 -5.50 16.95 -20.94
CA LEU A 3 -5.08 16.11 -19.83
C LEU A 3 -6.31 15.35 -19.33
N ASN A 4 -6.58 14.18 -19.89
CA ASN A 4 -7.42 13.17 -19.25
C ASN A 4 -6.63 12.61 -18.05
N GLN A 5 -6.43 13.45 -17.03
CA GLN A 5 -6.17 12.97 -15.69
C GLN A 5 -7.47 12.27 -15.28
N GLY A 6 -7.49 10.94 -15.37
CA GLY A 6 -8.61 10.12 -14.99
C GLY A 6 -8.86 10.24 -13.49
N VAL A 7 -9.46 11.36 -13.06
CA VAL A 7 -9.89 11.56 -11.69
C VAL A 7 -10.91 10.46 -11.39
N ALA A 8 -10.65 9.65 -10.38
CA ALA A 8 -11.63 8.68 -9.93
C ALA A 8 -12.92 9.42 -9.57
N LYS A 9 -13.99 9.18 -10.33
CA LYS A 9 -15.34 9.60 -9.94
C LYS A 9 -15.75 8.67 -8.79
N ALA A 10 -15.45 9.08 -7.57
CA ALA A 10 -15.74 8.32 -6.37
C ALA A 10 -17.25 8.29 -6.11
N LEU A 11 -17.83 7.10 -6.07
CA LEU A 11 -19.25 6.88 -5.74
C LEU A 11 -19.42 6.42 -4.28
N THR A 12 -18.43 5.70 -3.74
CA THR A 12 -18.41 5.17 -2.36
C THR A 12 -16.96 4.90 -1.92
N GLY A 13 -16.62 5.00 -0.63
CA GLY A 13 -15.30 4.63 -0.11
C GLY A 13 -15.27 3.29 0.63
N SER A 14 -14.18 2.52 0.51
CA SER A 14 -13.96 1.34 1.36
C SER A 14 -12.51 1.26 1.85
N VAL A 15 -12.34 0.83 3.10
CA VAL A 15 -11.02 0.65 3.73
C VAL A 15 -10.88 -0.79 4.21
N ARG A 16 -9.74 -1.41 3.92
CA ARG A 16 -9.33 -2.72 4.41
C ARG A 16 -7.90 -2.64 4.93
N SER A 17 -7.47 -3.64 5.69
CA SER A 17 -6.12 -3.68 6.25
C SER A 17 -5.57 -5.10 6.26
N THR A 18 -4.25 -5.24 6.16
CA THR A 18 -3.55 -6.51 6.43
C THR A 18 -3.68 -6.94 7.90
N GLY A 19 -4.06 -6.01 8.78
CA GLY A 19 -3.88 -6.11 10.22
C GLY A 19 -2.43 -5.80 10.62
N TRP A 20 -2.21 -5.54 11.92
CA TRP A 20 -0.88 -5.33 12.48
C TRP A 20 -0.07 -6.63 12.45
N ARG A 21 1.16 -6.55 11.92
CA ARG A 21 2.15 -7.61 11.88
C ARG A 21 3.37 -7.22 12.72
N PRO A 22 3.89 -8.12 13.56
CA PRO A 22 5.04 -7.81 14.42
C PRO A 22 6.31 -7.74 13.59
N VAL A 23 7.16 -6.74 13.82
CA VAL A 23 8.45 -6.56 13.13
C VAL A 23 9.56 -6.59 14.17
N SER A 24 10.65 -7.30 13.89
CA SER A 24 11.87 -7.29 14.71
C SER A 24 12.67 -5.99 14.56
N THR A 25 12.05 -4.83 14.83
CA THR A 25 12.68 -3.51 14.84
C THR A 25 12.09 -2.66 15.97
N GLU A 26 12.92 -1.82 16.59
CA GLU A 26 12.51 -0.93 17.69
C GLU A 26 12.43 0.55 17.27
N ARG A 27 12.42 0.83 15.96
CA ARG A 27 12.36 2.19 15.41
C ARG A 27 11.44 2.26 14.21
N GLU A 28 10.56 3.26 14.17
CA GLU A 28 9.57 3.47 13.12
C GLU A 28 10.18 3.53 11.71
N ARG A 29 11.33 4.23 11.56
CA ARG A 29 12.05 4.29 10.29
C ARG A 29 12.54 2.92 9.80
N SER A 30 13.01 2.07 10.72
CA SER A 30 13.46 0.71 10.39
C SER A 30 12.29 -0.21 10.04
N CYS A 31 11.15 -0.03 10.71
CA CYS A 31 9.89 -0.66 10.34
C CYS A 31 9.46 -0.27 8.92
N ALA A 32 9.45 1.03 8.61
CA ALA A 32 9.02 1.52 7.30
C ALA A 32 9.92 0.96 6.19
N ARG A 33 11.23 0.89 6.43
CA ARG A 33 12.18 0.31 5.47
C ARG A 33 11.85 -1.15 5.15
N LYS A 34 11.59 -1.99 6.17
CA LYS A 34 11.18 -3.39 5.97
C LYS A 34 9.88 -3.51 5.18
N GLY A 35 8.89 -2.66 5.48
CA GLY A 35 7.65 -2.63 4.70
C GLY A 35 7.86 -2.20 3.25
N ILE A 36 8.65 -1.15 3.01
CA ILE A 36 9.01 -0.66 1.67
C ILE A 36 9.71 -1.76 0.86
N GLU A 37 10.62 -2.52 1.47
CA GLU A 37 11.28 -3.67 0.82
C GLU A 37 10.27 -4.69 0.29
N LYS A 38 9.22 -5.01 1.06
CA LYS A 38 8.16 -5.92 0.63
C LYS A 38 7.29 -5.32 -0.47
N MET A 39 6.92 -4.05 -0.34
CA MET A 39 6.10 -3.36 -1.34
C MET A 39 6.81 -3.21 -2.69
N ARG A 40 8.15 -3.08 -2.69
CA ARG A 40 8.95 -3.02 -3.92
C ARG A 40 8.87 -4.29 -4.77
N ILE A 41 8.63 -5.45 -4.16
CA ILE A 41 8.43 -6.71 -4.91
C ILE A 41 7.21 -6.56 -5.83
N LEU A 42 6.09 -6.07 -5.29
CA LEU A 42 4.85 -5.85 -6.03
C LEU A 42 4.96 -4.74 -7.08
N VAL A 43 5.78 -3.71 -6.82
CA VAL A 43 6.10 -2.69 -7.82
C VAL A 43 6.92 -3.28 -8.97
N TYR A 44 7.93 -4.09 -8.67
CA TYR A 44 8.77 -4.75 -9.67
C TYR A 44 7.97 -5.72 -10.53
N GLU A 45 7.01 -6.43 -9.94
CA GLU A 45 6.07 -7.32 -10.65
C GLU A 45 4.98 -6.57 -11.44
N GLY A 46 4.93 -5.24 -11.35
CA GLY A 46 3.92 -4.43 -12.04
C GLY A 46 2.51 -4.55 -11.46
N GLN A 47 2.37 -5.06 -10.22
CA GLN A 47 1.06 -5.18 -9.57
C GLN A 47 0.57 -3.85 -8.98
N ILE A 48 1.48 -2.99 -8.54
CA ILE A 48 1.19 -1.67 -7.99
C ILE A 48 2.22 -0.66 -8.51
N GLU A 49 1.90 0.61 -8.43
CA GLU A 49 2.71 1.71 -8.95
C GLU A 49 3.07 2.68 -7.83
N ASN A 50 4.21 3.37 -7.98
CA ASN A 50 4.53 4.50 -7.13
C ASN A 50 3.53 5.63 -7.38
N VAL A 51 3.16 6.36 -6.33
CA VAL A 51 2.35 7.57 -6.49
C VAL A 51 3.16 8.59 -7.30
N PRO A 52 2.62 9.18 -8.38
CA PRO A 52 3.34 10.19 -9.15
C PRO A 52 3.84 11.34 -8.26
N GLY A 53 5.11 11.70 -8.43
CA GLY A 53 5.78 12.73 -7.61
C GLY A 53 6.37 12.23 -6.28
N TYR A 54 6.15 10.96 -5.91
CA TYR A 54 6.78 10.33 -4.75
C TYR A 54 7.72 9.20 -5.21
N THR A 55 9.01 9.27 -4.86
CA THR A 55 9.99 8.25 -5.26
C THR A 55 10.72 7.62 -4.08
N ASN A 56 11.14 6.36 -4.28
CA ASN A 56 12.05 5.49 -3.51
C ASN A 56 11.80 5.25 -2.01
N ASN A 57 11.18 6.17 -1.27
CA ASN A 57 10.83 6.04 0.15
C ASN A 57 9.35 6.34 0.41
N SER A 58 8.51 6.24 -0.61
CA SER A 58 7.06 6.37 -0.44
C SER A 58 6.54 5.27 0.49
N THR A 59 5.63 5.64 1.39
CA THR A 59 4.80 4.69 2.15
C THR A 59 3.43 4.50 1.50
N ARG A 60 3.25 5.02 0.28
CA ARG A 60 2.01 4.95 -0.50
C ARG A 60 2.25 4.47 -1.93
N TRP A 61 1.38 3.59 -2.38
CA TRP A 61 1.35 3.05 -3.73
C TRP A 61 -0.07 3.06 -4.26
N ILE A 62 -0.22 3.06 -5.57
CA ILE A 62 -1.52 3.06 -6.24
C ILE A 62 -1.65 1.84 -7.15
N ARG A 63 -2.89 1.50 -7.48
CA ARG A 63 -3.19 0.62 -8.62
C ARG A 63 -4.34 1.23 -9.41
N GLY A 64 -4.03 1.60 -10.64
CA GLY A 64 -4.89 2.45 -11.45
C GLY A 64 -5.34 3.69 -10.68
N ASN A 65 -6.54 4.16 -10.99
CA ASN A 65 -7.09 5.37 -10.34
C ASN A 65 -7.99 5.03 -9.13
N ASN A 66 -8.19 3.75 -8.80
CA ASN A 66 -9.23 3.36 -7.84
C ASN A 66 -8.71 3.03 -6.44
N SER A 67 -7.45 2.63 -6.30
CA SER A 67 -6.96 2.06 -5.04
C SER A 67 -5.59 2.55 -4.65
N VAL A 68 -5.43 2.78 -3.34
CA VAL A 68 -4.20 3.21 -2.68
C VAL A 68 -3.84 2.20 -1.59
N TYR A 69 -2.58 1.79 -1.55
CA TYR A 69 -1.99 0.99 -0.50
C TYR A 69 -1.12 1.89 0.36
N ASN A 70 -1.45 2.05 1.64
CA ASN A 70 -0.77 2.92 2.59
C ASN A 70 -0.12 2.09 3.69
N LEU A 71 1.20 2.07 3.70
CA LEU A 71 2.02 1.41 4.73
C LEU A 71 2.05 2.28 5.99
N VAL A 72 1.75 1.67 7.12
CA VAL A 72 1.71 2.31 8.43
C VAL A 72 2.58 1.52 9.40
N CYS A 73 3.51 2.20 10.06
CA CYS A 73 4.28 1.65 11.16
C CYS A 73 3.71 2.14 12.49
N SER A 74 3.73 1.27 13.51
CA SER A 74 3.43 1.69 14.87
C SER A 74 4.48 2.69 15.36
N PRO A 75 4.15 3.65 16.25
CA PRO A 75 5.11 4.62 16.78
C PRO A 75 6.37 3.98 17.41
N THR A 76 6.23 2.80 18.00
CA THR A 76 7.33 2.04 18.60
C THR A 76 8.19 1.29 17.58
N GLY A 77 7.79 1.26 16.30
CA GLY A 77 8.43 0.49 15.23
C GLY A 77 8.28 -1.03 15.33
N GLY A 78 7.61 -1.56 16.36
CA GLY A 78 7.47 -2.99 16.58
C GLY A 78 6.37 -3.66 15.75
N HIS A 79 5.50 -2.88 15.11
CA HIS A 79 4.41 -3.40 14.28
C HIS A 79 4.24 -2.59 13.00
N ILE A 80 3.71 -3.25 11.98
CA ILE A 80 3.46 -2.67 10.68
C ILE A 80 2.15 -3.21 10.10
N ARG A 81 1.45 -2.40 9.32
CA ARG A 81 0.28 -2.82 8.55
C ARG A 81 0.26 -2.09 7.21
N VAL A 82 -0.49 -2.63 6.26
CA VAL A 82 -0.85 -1.91 5.03
C VAL A 82 -2.36 -1.77 4.99
N ASP A 83 -2.80 -0.53 4.81
CA ASP A 83 -4.20 -0.19 4.61
C ASP A 83 -4.47 -0.06 3.10
N LEU A 84 -5.50 -0.74 2.62
CA LEU A 84 -6.06 -0.58 1.28
C LEU A 84 -7.22 0.40 1.36
N ILE A 85 -7.11 1.50 0.63
CA ILE A 85 -8.13 2.53 0.51
C ILE A 85 -8.61 2.51 -0.94
N CYS A 86 -9.91 2.30 -1.15
CA CYS A 86 -10.51 2.34 -2.48
C CYS A 86 -11.49 3.50 -2.58
N PHE A 87 -11.37 4.29 -3.66
CA PHE A 87 -12.22 5.45 -3.95
C PHE A 87 -13.57 5.05 -4.57
N ASN A 88 -13.69 3.80 -5.03
CA ASN A 88 -14.93 3.06 -5.30
C ASN A 88 -14.85 1.71 -4.56
N PRO A 89 -15.84 0.80 -4.68
CA PRO A 89 -15.71 -0.52 -4.08
C PRO A 89 -14.40 -1.19 -4.53
N CYS A 90 -13.67 -1.79 -3.59
CA CYS A 90 -12.46 -2.52 -3.93
C CYS A 90 -12.79 -3.71 -4.82
N ASP A 91 -12.22 -3.74 -6.02
CA ASP A 91 -12.31 -4.90 -6.90
C ASP A 91 -11.61 -6.13 -6.29
N SER A 92 -11.82 -7.29 -6.91
CA SER A 92 -11.18 -8.54 -6.47
C SER A 92 -9.65 -8.47 -6.58
N SER A 93 -9.12 -7.80 -7.60
CA SER A 93 -7.68 -7.69 -7.82
C SER A 93 -7.00 -6.93 -6.69
N SER A 94 -7.54 -5.78 -6.26
CA SER A 94 -6.96 -5.02 -5.15
C SER A 94 -7.05 -5.77 -3.81
N ARG A 95 -8.10 -6.58 -3.62
CA ARG A 95 -8.22 -7.45 -2.43
C ARG A 95 -7.21 -8.61 -2.46
N ASN A 96 -6.94 -9.18 -3.63
CA ASN A 96 -5.92 -10.23 -3.78
C ASN A 96 -4.53 -9.68 -3.49
N ILE A 97 -4.19 -8.49 -4.03
CA ILE A 97 -2.92 -7.82 -3.74
C ILE A 97 -2.78 -7.55 -2.23
N LEU A 98 -3.82 -7.07 -1.55
CA LEU A 98 -3.77 -6.89 -0.09
C LEU A 98 -3.49 -8.21 0.65
N SER A 99 -3.99 -9.33 0.13
CA SER A 99 -3.75 -10.67 0.70
C SER A 99 -2.32 -11.14 0.42
N GLU A 100 -1.77 -10.85 -0.76
CA GLU A 100 -0.37 -11.10 -1.09
C GLU A 100 0.58 -10.27 -0.21
N ILE A 101 0.29 -8.97 -0.02
CA ILE A 101 1.00 -8.11 0.93
C ILE A 101 0.98 -8.74 2.32
N LYS A 102 -0.18 -9.18 2.80
CA LYS A 102 -0.32 -9.83 4.11
C LYS A 102 0.56 -11.08 4.23
N ASN A 103 0.76 -11.83 3.15
CA ASN A 103 1.62 -13.01 3.12
C ASN A 103 3.11 -12.64 3.08
N LEU A 104 3.50 -11.65 2.27
CA LEU A 104 4.87 -11.10 2.22
C LEU A 104 5.32 -10.51 3.58
N MET A 105 4.34 -10.12 4.41
CA MET A 105 4.53 -9.55 5.74
C MET A 105 4.50 -10.58 6.89
N ASN A 106 4.46 -11.89 6.59
CA ASN A 106 4.61 -12.97 7.59
C ASN A 106 6.06 -13.48 7.68
N TRP A 107 7.04 -12.57 7.65
CA TRP A 107 8.50 -12.85 7.66
C TRP A 107 8.96 -13.84 8.73
#